data_AF-A0AA38BYM0-F1
#
_entry.id   AF-A0AA38BYM0-F1
#
_cell.length_a   1.000
_cell.length_b   1.000
_cell.length_c   1.000
_cell.angle_alpha   90.00
_cell.angle_beta   90.00
_cell.angle_gamma   90.00
#
_symmetry.space_group_name_H-M   'P 1'
#
loop_
_entity.id
_entity.type
_entity.pdbx_description
1 polymer ?
#
loop_
_entity_poly.entity_id
_entity_poly.type
_entity_poly.pdbx_seq_one_letter_code
_entity_poly.pdbx_strand_id
1 'polypeptide(L)' 'PMPKGMKALEKKQLAIRVAPFMLISGDLYKLAQDDVFYWCVLEYENTDIMEEAHGGIAGGHYAGDAT' A
#
# COMPACT_ATOMS: atom_id res chain seq x y z
N PRO A 1 -6.87 12.79 -11.67
CA PRO A 1 -7.64 12.86 -12.94
C PRO A 1 -7.78 11.47 -13.55
N MET A 2 -8.97 11.10 -14.04
CA MET A 2 -9.17 9.77 -14.65
C MET A 2 -8.45 9.65 -16.01
N PRO A 3 -7.88 8.49 -16.37
CA PRO A 3 -7.24 8.28 -17.67
C PRO A 3 -8.17 8.57 -18.86
N LYS A 4 -7.63 9.17 -19.92
CA LYS A 4 -8.35 9.44 -21.17
C LYS A 4 -8.63 8.12 -21.91
N GLY A 5 -9.76 8.04 -22.60
CA GLY A 5 -10.13 6.86 -23.42
C GLY A 5 -10.89 5.74 -22.70
N MET A 6 -11.01 5.76 -21.37
CA MET A 6 -11.82 4.79 -20.63
C MET A 6 -13.33 4.96 -20.85
N LYS A 7 -14.04 3.84 -21.01
CA LYS A 7 -15.50 3.74 -20.97
C LYS A 7 -16.02 4.08 -19.58
N ALA A 8 -17.30 4.45 -19.49
CA ALA A 8 -17.92 4.83 -18.22
C ALA A 8 -17.86 3.72 -17.15
N LEU A 9 -18.07 2.46 -17.55
CA LEU A 9 -18.00 1.32 -16.62
C LEU A 9 -16.58 1.12 -16.06
N GLU A 10 -15.56 1.24 -16.92
CA GLU A 10 -14.15 1.11 -16.50
C GLU A 10 -13.77 2.22 -15.51
N LYS A 11 -14.23 3.45 -15.74
CA LYS A 11 -14.07 4.56 -14.79
C LYS A 11 -14.74 4.27 -13.44
N LYS A 12 -15.96 3.72 -13.45
CA LYS A 12 -16.68 3.35 -12.22
C LYS A 12 -15.94 2.25 -11.46
N GLN A 13 -15.51 1.19 -12.14
CA GLN A 13 -14.75 0.11 -11.54
C GLN A 13 -13.41 0.61 -11.00
N LEU A 14 -12.72 1.49 -11.73
CA LEU A 14 -11.50 2.10 -11.26
C LEU A 14 -11.74 2.92 -9.99
N ALA A 15 -12.75 3.80 -9.98
CA ALA A 15 -13.11 4.61 -8.81
C ALA A 15 -13.37 3.75 -7.57
N ILE A 16 -14.09 2.64 -7.72
CA ILE A 16 -14.34 1.69 -6.62
C ILE A 16 -13.02 1.07 -6.13
N ARG A 17 -12.14 0.63 -7.04
CA ARG A 17 -10.86 0.00 -6.67
C ARG A 17 -9.88 0.97 -6.01
N VAL A 18 -9.87 2.24 -6.42
CA VAL A 18 -8.94 3.24 -5.88
C VAL A 18 -9.51 4.01 -4.67
N ALA A 19 -10.80 3.82 -4.33
CA ALA A 19 -11.45 4.47 -3.21
C ALA A 19 -10.71 4.37 -1.86
N PRO A 20 -10.08 3.22 -1.49
CA PRO A 20 -9.37 3.15 -0.21
C PRO A 20 -7.97 3.80 -0.25
N PHE A 21 -7.52 4.31 -1.39
CA PHE A 21 -6.16 4.84 -1.52
C PHE A 21 -6.13 6.36 -1.37
N MET A 22 -5.12 6.86 -0.66
CA MET A 22 -4.90 8.30 -0.42
C MET A 22 -3.43 8.66 -0.58
N LEU A 23 -3.15 9.78 -1.22
CA LEU A 23 -1.80 10.34 -1.29
C LEU A 23 -1.64 11.35 -0.14
N ILE A 24 -0.72 11.10 0.79
CA ILE A 24 -0.45 11.96 1.94
C ILE A 24 1.04 12.30 1.89
N SER A 25 1.36 13.60 1.78
CA SER A 25 2.74 14.10 1.75
C SER A 25 3.66 13.50 0.68
N GLY A 26 3.11 12.90 -0.38
CA GLY A 26 3.87 12.25 -1.46
C GLY A 26 3.85 10.72 -1.40
N ASP A 27 3.40 10.16 -0.28
CA ASP A 27 3.32 8.72 -0.04
C ASP A 27 1.90 8.18 -0.26
N LEU A 28 1.80 7.01 -0.89
CA LEU A 28 0.53 6.36 -1.16
C LEU A 28 0.13 5.49 0.03
N TYR A 29 -1.04 5.74 0.61
CA TYR A 29 -1.59 4.94 1.70
C TYR A 29 -2.85 4.20 1.25
N LYS A 30 -3.10 3.05 1.84
CA LYS A 30 -4.35 2.29 1.70
C LYS A 30 -5.04 2.21 3.05
N LEU A 31 -6.30 2.63 3.09
CA LEU A 31 -7.19 2.40 4.23
C LEU A 31 -7.56 0.91 4.27
N ALA A 32 -7.22 0.25 5.37
CA ALA A 32 -7.58 -1.13 5.65
C ALA A 32 -8.90 -1.23 6.43
N GLN A 33 -9.35 -2.46 6.68
CA GLN A 33 -10.63 -2.73 7.34
C GLN A 33 -10.62 -2.36 8.84
N ASP A 34 -9.44 -2.24 9.42
CA ASP A 34 -9.20 -1.82 10.81
C ASP A 34 -9.17 -0.28 10.96
N ASP A 35 -9.56 0.46 9.91
CA ASP A 35 -9.51 1.92 9.82
C ASP A 35 -8.08 2.50 9.96
N VAL A 36 -7.04 1.67 9.74
CA VAL A 36 -5.64 2.08 9.72
C VAL A 36 -5.17 2.32 8.28
N PHE A 37 -4.32 3.34 8.11
CA PHE A 37 -3.64 3.61 6.85
C PHE A 37 -2.31 2.87 6.79
N TYR A 38 -2.16 1.97 5.81
CA TYR A 38 -0.90 1.30 5.53
C TYR A 38 -0.19 1.95 4.35
N TRP A 39 1.11 2.22 4.50
CA TRP A 39 1.93 2.75 3.42
C TRP A 39 2.07 1.69 2.32
N CYS A 40 1.75 2.09 1.09
CA CYS A 40 1.93 1.27 -0.11
C CYS A 40 3.37 1.44 -0.59
N VAL A 41 4.19 0.45 -0.24
CA VAL A 41 5.58 0.37 -0.68
C VAL A 41 5.64 -0.25 -2.07
N LEU A 42 6.57 0.24 -2.90
CA LEU A 42 6.83 -0.36 -4.20
C LEU A 42 7.54 -1.71 -4.03
N GLU A 43 7.41 -2.60 -5.01
CA GLU A 43 7.95 -3.95 -4.92
C GLU A 43 9.48 -3.96 -4.68
N TYR A 44 10.20 -3.00 -5.25
CA TYR A 44 11.64 -2.86 -5.02
C TYR A 44 11.97 -2.29 -3.63
N GLU A 45 11.10 -1.45 -3.05
CA GLU A 45 11.28 -0.89 -1.70
C GLU A 45 11.02 -1.94 -0.63
N ASN A 46 10.19 -2.95 -0.94
CA ASN A 46 9.86 -4.04 -0.03
C ASN A 46 11.13 -4.81 0.40
N THR A 47 12.05 -5.08 -0.51
CA THR A 47 13.29 -5.79 -0.17
C THR A 47 14.12 -5.00 0.84
N ASP A 48 14.36 -3.71 0.57
CA ASP A 48 15.15 -2.84 1.46
C ASP A 48 14.47 -2.68 2.84
N ILE A 49 13.14 -2.52 2.87
CA ILE A 49 12.36 -2.42 4.11
C ILE A 49 12.41 -3.73 4.91
N MET A 50 12.32 -4.87 4.23
CA MET A 50 12.42 -6.17 4.87
C MET A 50 13.82 -6.41 5.43
N GLU A 51 14.88 -6.01 4.73
CA GLU A 51 16.26 -6.10 5.21
C GLU A 51 16.48 -5.22 6.45
N GLU A 52 16.01 -3.96 6.45
CA GLU A 52 16.08 -3.08 7.63
C GLU A 52 15.25 -3.63 8.80
N ALA A 53 14.06 -4.19 8.54
CA ALA A 53 13.23 -4.77 9.59
C ALA A 53 13.88 -6.01 10.23
N HIS A 54 14.62 -6.81 9.45
CA HIS A 54 15.29 -8.03 9.95
C HIS A 54 16.69 -7.75 10.53
N GLY A 55 17.43 -6.79 9.97
CA GLY A 55 18.84 -6.53 10.30
C GLY A 55 19.09 -5.21 11.03
N GLY A 56 18.12 -4.31 11.07
CA GLY A 56 18.22 -3.01 11.72
C GLY A 56 18.17 -3.11 13.25
N ILE A 57 18.60 -2.04 13.92
CA ILE A 57 18.67 -1.95 15.39
C ILE A 57 17.27 -2.13 16.05
N ALA A 58 16.20 -1.87 15.29
CA ALA A 58 14.80 -2.06 15.70
C ALA A 58 14.23 -3.46 15.38
N GLY A 59 14.99 -4.34 14.72
CA GLY A 59 14.59 -5.69 14.34
C GLY A 59 14.52 -6.65 15.53
N GLY A 60 13.41 -6.61 16.26
CA GLY A 60 13.02 -7.71 17.13
C GLY A 60 12.62 -8.92 16.28
N HIS A 61 13.00 -10.13 16.69
CA HIS A 61 12.58 -11.39 16.06
C HIS A 61 11.04 -11.52 16.03
N TYR A 62 10.40 -11.01 14.98
CA TYR A 62 9.03 -11.38 14.64
C TYR A 62 9.11 -12.62 13.76
N ALA A 63 9.17 -13.79 14.41
CA ALA A 63 8.73 -15.02 13.77
C ALA A 63 7.26 -14.80 13.41
N GLY A 64 6.97 -14.54 12.14
CA GLY A 64 5.60 -14.43 11.66
C GLY A 64 4.88 -15.71 12.00
N ASP A 65 3.87 -15.64 12.87
CA ASP A 65 2.89 -16.71 13.00
C ASP A 65 2.12 -16.77 11.68
N ALA A 66 2.57 -17.67 10.82
CA ALA A 66 1.82 -18.08 9.65
C ALA A 66 0.64 -18.95 10.12
N THR A 67 -0.58 -18.41 10.03
CA THR A 67 -1.84 -19.17 10.11
C THR A 67 -2.70 -18.86 8.91
#